data_AF-A0A7V0JWH0-F1
#
_entry.id   AF-A0A7V0JWH0-F1
#
_cell.length_a   1.000
_cell.length_b   1.000
_cell.length_c   1.000
_cell.angle_alpha   90.00
_cell.angle_beta   90.00
_cell.angle_gamma   90.00
#
_symmetry.space_group_name_H-M   'P 1'
#
loop_
_entity.id
_entity.type
_entity.pdbx_description
1 polymer ?
#
loop_
_entity_poly.entity_id
_entity_poly.type
_entity_poly.pdbx_seq_one_letter_code
_entity_poly.pdbx_strand_id
1 'polypeptide(L)'
;MAYLYLERDGKVYTVSRNGRLDLPREGDPIPFTYRILHRLPWGDEGVMFGVPELARHPHEWVGKDEIPEREDVSPALREAVHRSLPRAVAEGIVEKGG
;
A
#
# COMPACT_ATOMS: atom_id res chain seq x y z
N MET A 1 -17.06 -4.48 2.20
CA MET A 1 -16.45 -3.21 2.65
C MET A 1 -15.06 -3.14 2.06
N ALA A 2 -14.67 -1.98 1.52
CA ALA A 2 -13.38 -1.85 0.82
C ALA A 2 -12.20 -1.82 1.81
N TYR A 3 -11.02 -2.27 1.37
CA TYR A 3 -9.78 -2.02 2.12
C TYR A 3 -9.31 -0.58 1.90
N LEU A 4 -8.57 -0.07 2.88
CA LEU A 4 -7.94 1.25 2.86
C LEU A 4 -6.42 1.06 2.73
N TYR A 5 -5.86 1.51 1.62
CA TYR A 5 -4.42 1.62 1.45
C TYR A 5 -3.98 3.05 1.76
N LEU A 6 -3.56 3.29 3.00
CA LEU A 6 -3.15 4.61 3.48
C LEU A 6 -1.62 4.68 3.51
N GLU A 7 -1.06 5.48 2.61
CA GLU A 7 0.39 5.63 2.44
C GLU A 7 0.79 7.10 2.55
N ARG A 8 1.92 7.36 3.21
CA ARG A 8 2.58 8.66 3.19
C ARG A 8 4.09 8.48 3.18
N ASP A 9 4.77 9.10 2.21
CA ASP A 9 6.24 9.10 2.11
C ASP A 9 6.85 7.69 2.17
N GLY A 10 6.25 6.72 1.47
CA GLY A 10 6.69 5.32 1.47
C GLY A 10 6.39 4.55 2.77
N LYS A 11 5.67 5.15 3.72
CA LYS A 11 5.22 4.51 4.95
C LYS A 11 3.74 4.12 4.86
N VAL A 12 3.43 2.87 5.21
CA VAL A 12 2.09 2.30 5.09
C VAL A 12 1.45 2.12 6.46
N TYR A 13 0.25 2.67 6.66
CA TYR A 13 -0.52 2.40 7.87
C TYR A 13 -1.09 0.98 7.83
N THR A 14 -0.83 0.22 8.89
CA THR A 14 -1.29 -1.16 9.02
C THR A 14 -2.02 -1.36 10.34
N VAL A 15 -2.89 -2.36 10.37
CA VAL A 15 -3.56 -2.83 11.57
C VAL A 15 -3.15 -4.27 11.83
N SER A 16 -3.14 -4.69 13.10
CA SER A 16 -2.91 -6.09 13.45
C SER A 16 -4.21 -6.88 13.41
N ARG A 17 -4.25 -7.95 12.62
CA ARG A 17 -5.38 -8.89 12.52
C ARG A 17 -4.86 -10.30 12.62
N ASN A 18 -5.30 -11.03 13.65
CA ASN A 18 -4.86 -12.41 13.91
C ASN A 18 -3.32 -12.56 13.96
N GLY A 19 -2.63 -11.58 14.54
CA GLY A 19 -1.17 -11.58 14.66
C GLY A 19 -0.41 -11.23 13.37
N ARG A 20 -1.09 -10.77 12.33
CA ARG A 20 -0.48 -10.33 11.07
C ARG A 20 -0.80 -8.87 10.80
N LEU A 21 0.13 -8.19 10.14
CA LEU A 21 -0.09 -6.84 9.61
C LEU A 21 -1.02 -6.92 8.40
N ASP A 22 -2.05 -6.12 8.41
CA ASP A 22 -3.08 -6.07 7.38
C ASP A 22 -3.49 -4.62 7.07
N LEU A 23 -4.23 -4.45 5.98
CA LEU A 23 -4.87 -3.19 5.67
C LEU A 23 -6.09 -2.96 6.58
N PRO A 24 -6.32 -1.72 7.02
CA PRO A 24 -7.61 -1.36 7.56
C PRO A 24 -8.70 -1.50 6.50
N ARG A 25 -9.93 -1.65 6.96
CA ARG A 25 -11.15 -1.66 6.17
C ARG A 25 -11.94 -0.38 6.44
N GLU A 26 -12.77 -0.01 5.46
CA GLU A 26 -13.76 1.03 5.66
C GLU A 26 -14.64 0.73 6.88
N GLY A 27 -14.72 1.68 7.81
CA GLY A 27 -15.41 1.52 9.09
C GLY A 27 -14.50 1.17 10.28
N ASP A 28 -13.24 0.80 10.06
CA ASP A 28 -12.28 0.68 11.16
C ASP A 28 -12.01 2.04 11.82
N PRO A 29 -11.75 2.07 13.14
CA PRO A 29 -11.31 3.29 13.81
C PRO A 29 -9.90 3.66 13.36
N ILE A 30 -9.77 4.76 12.61
CA ILE A 30 -8.49 5.31 12.17
C ILE A 30 -8.14 6.51 13.06
N PRO A 31 -6.94 6.56 13.68
CA PRO A 31 -6.60 7.59 14.68
C PRO A 31 -6.20 8.94 14.08
N PHE A 32 -6.47 9.17 12.80
CA PHE A 32 -6.14 10.38 12.07
C PHE A 32 -7.11 10.58 10.89
N THR A 33 -7.21 11.82 10.43
CA THR A 33 -7.93 12.14 9.19
C THR A 33 -7.10 11.70 7.98
N TYR A 34 -7.79 11.31 6.91
CA TYR A 34 -7.18 10.95 5.65
C TYR A 34 -8.09 11.34 4.49
N ARG A 35 -7.50 11.48 3.30
CA ARG A 35 -8.22 11.77 2.07
C ARG A 35 -8.03 10.64 1.07
N ILE A 36 -9.12 10.10 0.55
CA ILE A 36 -9.08 9.11 -0.54
C ILE A 36 -8.74 9.84 -1.84
N LEU A 37 -7.76 9.31 -2.58
CA LEU A 37 -7.34 9.83 -3.87
C LEU A 37 -7.90 9.01 -5.02
N HIS A 38 -7.78 7.69 -4.94
CA HIS A 38 -8.13 6.79 -6.03
C HIS A 38 -8.72 5.48 -5.50
N ARG A 39 -9.61 4.88 -6.28
CA ARG A 39 -10.00 3.48 -6.08
C ARG A 39 -9.14 2.62 -7.00
N LEU A 40 -8.40 1.69 -6.41
CA LEU A 40 -7.65 0.69 -7.13
C LEU A 40 -8.62 -0.42 -7.57
N PRO A 41 -8.60 -0.83 -8.85
CA PRO A 41 -9.38 -1.97 -9.33
C PRO A 41 -8.75 -3.27 -8.79
N TRP A 42 -9.12 -3.64 -7.57
CA TRP A 42 -8.56 -4.77 -6.84
C TRP A 42 -9.65 -5.60 -6.14
N GLY A 43 -9.85 -6.83 -6.63
CA GLY A 43 -10.80 -7.81 -6.07
C GLY A 43 -12.26 -7.35 -6.09
N ASP A 44 -13.15 -8.18 -5.55
CA ASP A 44 -14.58 -7.85 -5.46
C ASP A 44 -14.86 -6.78 -4.37
N GLU A 45 -14.03 -6.75 -3.31
CA GLU A 45 -14.20 -5.80 -2.19
C GLU A 45 -13.71 -4.38 -2.55
N GLY A 46 -12.78 -4.24 -3.51
CA GLY A 46 -12.20 -2.97 -3.93
C GLY A 46 -11.27 -2.35 -2.88
N VAL A 47 -10.27 -1.58 -3.32
CA VAL A 47 -9.32 -0.91 -2.41
C VAL A 47 -9.22 0.57 -2.69
N MET A 48 -9.28 1.37 -1.63
CA MET A 48 -9.22 2.81 -1.71
C MET A 48 -7.84 3.28 -1.27
N PHE A 49 -7.11 3.89 -2.19
CA PHE A 49 -5.85 4.55 -1.90
C PHE A 49 -6.12 5.93 -1.30
N GLY A 50 -5.51 6.20 -0.15
CA GLY A 50 -5.62 7.49 0.52
C GLY A 50 -4.31 7.97 1.11
N VAL A 51 -4.26 9.28 1.37
CA VAL A 51 -3.12 9.93 2.00
C VAL A 51 -3.56 10.43 3.38
N PRO A 52 -2.86 10.01 4.46
CA PRO A 52 -3.15 10.46 5.81
C PRO A 52 -2.66 11.89 6.07
N GLU A 53 -3.43 12.63 6.85
CA GLU A 53 -3.13 13.99 7.29
C GLU A 53 -2.48 13.92 8.68
N LEU A 54 -1.15 13.83 8.69
CA LEU A 54 -0.36 13.64 9.91
C LEU A 54 0.39 14.92 10.27
N ALA A 55 0.46 15.22 11.56
CA ALA A 55 1.23 16.36 12.09
C ALA A 55 2.76 16.17 11.99
N ARG A 56 3.22 14.92 11.89
CA ARG A 56 4.63 14.56 11.72
C ARG A 56 4.76 13.36 10.78
N HIS A 57 5.96 13.15 10.24
CA HIS A 57 6.25 11.96 9.44
C HIS A 57 6.17 10.68 10.31
N PRO A 58 5.49 9.61 9.83
CA PRO A 58 5.24 8.40 10.62
C PRO A 58 6.41 7.42 10.53
N HIS A 59 7.51 7.72 11.23
CA HIS A 59 8.70 6.86 11.25
C HIS A 59 8.41 5.44 11.75
N GLU A 60 7.43 5.30 12.63
CA GLU A 60 7.01 4.06 13.29
C GLU A 60 6.22 3.11 12.38
N TRP A 61 5.74 3.59 11.23
CA TRP A 61 5.01 2.74 10.28
C TRP A 61 5.98 1.89 9.46
N VAL A 62 5.44 0.80 8.93
CA VAL A 62 6.20 -0.13 8.09
C VAL A 62 6.52 0.53 6.75
N GLY A 63 7.76 0.38 6.30
CA GLY A 63 8.17 0.80 4.98
C GLY A 63 7.47 -0.02 3.91
N LYS A 64 6.98 0.65 2.86
CA LYS A 64 6.39 -0.01 1.68
C LYS A 64 7.33 -1.05 1.10
N ASP A 65 8.62 -0.75 1.03
CA ASP A 65 9.64 -1.64 0.48
C ASP A 65 9.99 -2.81 1.41
N GLU A 66 9.65 -2.71 2.71
CA GLU A 66 9.86 -3.80 3.70
C GLU A 66 8.76 -4.86 3.61
N ILE A 67 7.54 -4.47 3.20
CA ILE A 67 6.36 -5.35 3.19
C ILE A 67 6.55 -6.64 2.37
N PRO A 68 7.15 -6.61 1.16
CA PRO A 68 7.41 -7.82 0.39
C PRO A 68 8.33 -8.83 1.08
N GLU A 69 9.18 -8.40 2.01
CA GLU A 69 10.17 -9.28 2.66
C GLU A 69 9.62 -9.91 3.96
N ARG A 70 8.53 -9.37 4.50
CA ARG A 70 7.96 -9.78 5.79
C ARG A 70 7.05 -11.00 5.69
N GLU A 71 7.21 -11.96 6.60
CA GLU A 71 6.34 -13.15 6.67
C GLU A 71 5.02 -12.87 7.41
N ASP A 72 5.00 -11.87 8.29
CA ASP A 72 3.87 -11.50 9.15
C ASP A 72 2.86 -10.56 8.48
N VAL A 73 2.87 -10.43 7.15
CA VAL A 73 1.94 -9.57 6.39
C VAL A 73 0.82 -10.38 5.76
N SER A 74 -0.38 -9.80 5.68
CA SER A 74 -1.51 -10.40 4.98
C SER A 74 -1.25 -10.44 3.46
N PRO A 75 -1.85 -11.40 2.72
CA PRO A 75 -1.81 -11.40 1.26
C PRO A 75 -2.39 -10.11 0.66
N ALA A 76 -3.40 -9.52 1.32
CA ALA A 76 -4.03 -8.30 0.87
C ALA A 76 -3.07 -7.11 0.92
N LEU A 77 -2.43 -6.88 2.07
CA LEU A 77 -1.43 -5.82 2.23
C LEU A 77 -0.30 -5.95 1.21
N ARG A 78 0.22 -7.17 1.02
CA ARG A 78 1.29 -7.47 0.06
C ARG A 78 0.90 -7.14 -1.38
N GLU A 79 -0.31 -7.52 -1.79
CA GLU A 79 -0.82 -7.24 -3.14
C GLU A 79 -1.03 -5.73 -3.37
N ALA A 80 -1.53 -5.00 -2.37
CA ALA A 80 -1.71 -3.55 -2.43
C ALA A 80 -0.39 -2.82 -2.67
N VAL A 81 0.65 -3.21 -1.94
CA VAL A 81 2.00 -2.69 -2.09
C VAL A 81 2.54 -3.05 -3.46
N HIS A 82 2.48 -4.32 -3.86
CA HIS A 82 3.00 -4.77 -5.15
C HIS A 82 2.41 -3.99 -6.34
N ARG A 83 1.11 -3.68 -6.29
CA ARG A 83 0.43 -2.92 -7.35
C ARG A 83 0.66 -1.42 -7.32
N SER A 84 0.99 -0.86 -6.16
CA SER A 84 1.25 0.57 -6.00
C SER A 84 2.72 0.94 -6.18
N LEU A 85 3.62 -0.03 -6.30
CA LEU A 85 5.01 0.20 -6.66
C LEU A 85 5.11 0.68 -8.12
N PRO A 86 5.83 1.78 -8.40
CA PRO A 86 6.07 2.22 -9.76
C PRO A 86 6.75 1.11 -10.56
N ARG A 87 6.14 0.67 -11.67
CA ARG A 87 6.80 -0.25 -12.60
C ARG A 87 7.71 0.57 -13.51
N ALA A 88 9.01 0.60 -13.23
CA ALA A 88 9.99 1.08 -14.18
C ALA A 88 10.06 0.10 -15.36
N VAL A 89 9.57 0.51 -16.52
CA VAL A 89 9.71 -0.25 -17.77
C VAL A 89 10.87 0.37 -18.54
N ALA A 90 11.84 -0.46 -18.92
CA ALA A 90 12.91 -0.08 -19.83
C ALA A 90 12.77 -0.87 -21.13
N GLU A 91 12.72 -0.17 -22.27
CA GLU A 91 12.79 -0.78 -23.59
C GLU A 91 14.23 -0.74 -24.10
N GLY A 92 14.80 -1.89 -24.43
CA GLY A 92 16.11 -2.01 -25.04
C GLY A 92 15.99 -2.24 -26.54
N ILE A 93 16.54 -1.33 -27.36
CA ILE A 93 16.65 -1.50 -28.81
C ILE A 93 18.04 -2.09 -29.11
N VAL A 94 18.08 -3.26 -29.74
CA VAL A 94 19.32 -3.86 -30.25
C VAL A 94 19.34 -3.71 -31.76
N GLU A 95 20.19 -2.83 -32.26
CA GLU A 95 20.50 -2.72 -33.68
C GLU A 95 21.56 -3.78 -34.03
N LYS A 96 21.25 -4.67 -34.99
CA LYS A 96 22.29 -5.53 -35.57
C LYS A 96 23.09 -4.68 -36.54
N GLY A 97 24.37 -4.47 -36.23
CA GLY A 97 25.32 -3.76 -37.10
C GLY A 97 25.30 -4.35 -38.53
N GLY A 98 25.30 -3.44 -39.51
CA GLY A 98 25.34 -3.77 -40.93
C GLY A 98 26.67 -4.32 -41.42
#